data_AF-X1M8A2-F1
#
_entry.id   AF-X1M8A2-F1
#
_cell.length_a   1.000
_cell.length_b   1.000
_cell.length_c   1.000
_cell.angle_alpha   90.00
_cell.angle_beta   90.00
_cell.angle_gamma   90.00
#
_symmetry.space_group_name_H-M   'P 1'
#
loop_
_entity.id
_entity.type
_entity.pdbx_description
1 polymer ?
#
loop_
_entity_poly.entity_id
_entity_poly.type
_entity_poly.pdbx_seq_one_letter_code
_entity_poly.pdbx_strand_id
1 'polypeptide(L)'
;MNYRTATLLAREDLGASGVKVQDIRIRDPISSLLFKIEVSVKTAARLLHALEAISKIEIVDGSDVLLSISASQMNALFFYDTGQLACDKSEAIPSQTDELFDALL
;
A
#
# COMPACT_ATOMS: atom_id res chain seq x y z
N MET A 1 -14.84 13.36 16.84
CA MET A 1 -13.45 13.77 16.52
C MET A 1 -13.51 14.42 15.15
N ASN A 2 -13.62 15.76 15.10
CA ASN A 2 -14.16 16.45 13.92
C ASN A 2 -13.10 16.89 12.89
N TYR A 3 -11.81 16.79 13.23
CA TYR A 3 -10.71 17.20 12.35
C TYR A 3 -9.61 16.15 12.40
N ARG A 4 -9.39 15.45 11.29
CA ARG A 4 -8.22 14.60 11.05
C ARG A 4 -7.44 15.23 9.92
N THR A 5 -6.16 15.52 10.14
CA THR A 5 -5.24 15.93 9.09
C THR A 5 -4.64 14.68 8.47
N ALA A 6 -4.81 14.49 7.16
CA ALA A 6 -4.20 13.40 6.42
C ALA A 6 -2.96 13.93 5.69
N THR A 7 -1.82 13.28 5.89
CA THR A 7 -0.61 13.56 5.12
C THR A 7 -0.40 12.42 4.14
N LEU A 8 -0.45 12.73 2.85
CA LEU A 8 -0.13 11.78 1.79
C LEU A 8 1.36 11.90 1.47
N LEU A 9 2.09 10.81 1.61
CA LEU A 9 3.49 10.72 1.22
C LEU A 9 3.59 10.47 -0.30
N ALA A 10 4.73 10.86 -0.88
CA ALA A 10 4.96 10.63 -2.30
C ALA A 10 4.94 9.14 -2.62
N ARG A 11 4.51 8.81 -3.85
CA ARG A 11 4.56 7.45 -4.35
C ARG A 11 6.02 7.04 -4.57
N GLU A 12 6.35 5.84 -4.13
CA GLU A 12 7.68 5.26 -4.26
C GLU A 12 7.60 3.94 -5.06
N ASP A 13 8.62 3.66 -5.86
CA ASP A 13 8.77 2.41 -6.60
C ASP A 13 9.91 1.57 -6.00
N LEU A 14 9.62 0.29 -5.75
CA LEU A 14 10.56 -0.69 -5.20
C LEU A 14 11.24 -1.54 -6.29
N GLY A 15 10.84 -1.40 -7.56
CA GLY A 15 11.35 -2.22 -8.64
C GLY A 15 11.03 -3.71 -8.45
N ALA A 16 12.01 -4.59 -8.67
CA ALA A 16 11.81 -6.04 -8.60
C ALA A 16 11.92 -6.62 -7.19
N SER A 17 12.70 -5.98 -6.31
CA SER A 17 12.88 -6.38 -4.91
C SER A 17 13.57 -5.25 -4.16
N GLY A 18 13.13 -4.98 -2.94
CA GLY A 18 13.74 -3.96 -2.10
C GLY A 18 13.02 -3.80 -0.77
N VAL A 19 13.66 -3.02 0.11
CA VAL A 19 13.07 -2.55 1.36
C VAL A 19 13.09 -1.04 1.32
N LYS A 20 11.95 -0.41 1.60
CA LYS A 20 11.87 1.04 1.75
C LYS A 20 11.49 1.39 3.18
N VAL A 21 12.35 2.19 3.79
CA VAL A 21 12.07 2.83 5.08
C VAL A 21 11.47 4.19 4.80
N GLN A 22 10.33 4.46 5.42
CA GLN A 22 9.63 5.74 5.32
C GLN A 22 9.64 6.42 6.69
N ASP A 23 10.47 7.44 6.83
CA ASP A 23 10.56 8.19 8.08
C ASP A 23 9.33 9.09 8.23
N ILE A 24 8.67 8.98 9.39
CA ILE A 24 7.51 9.79 9.74
C ILE A 24 7.92 10.72 10.87
N ARG A 25 7.98 12.03 10.60
CA ARG A 25 8.24 13.03 11.64
C ARG A 25 6.96 13.31 12.40
N ILE A 26 6.87 12.78 13.62
CA ILE A 26 5.70 12.91 14.49
C ILE A 26 5.75 14.25 15.22
N ARG A 27 4.71 15.07 15.05
CA ARG A 27 4.47 16.27 15.87
C ARG A 27 3.25 16.10 16.78
N ASP A 28 2.22 15.45 16.26
CA ASP A 28 0.96 15.16 16.94
C ASP A 28 0.70 13.64 16.95
N PRO A 29 -0.13 13.12 17.88
CA PRO A 29 -0.45 11.70 17.95
C PRO A 29 -1.05 11.15 16.64
N ILE A 30 -0.54 10.01 16.19
CA ILE A 30 -1.04 9.32 15.00
C ILE A 30 -2.20 8.41 15.40
N SER A 31 -3.35 8.59 14.76
CA SER A 31 -4.55 7.76 15.01
C SER A 31 -4.71 6.60 14.04
N SER A 32 -4.12 6.69 12.84
CA SER A 32 -4.22 5.66 11.81
C SER A 32 -3.12 5.85 10.76
N LEU A 33 -2.62 4.73 10.24
CA LEU A 33 -1.73 4.67 9.08
C LEU A 33 -2.43 3.85 8.00
N LEU A 34 -2.52 4.39 6.80
CA LEU A 34 -3.07 3.71 5.63
C LEU A 34 -1.97 3.49 4.60
N PHE A 35 -1.72 2.23 4.28
CA PHE A 35 -0.78 1.84 3.22
C PHE A 35 -1.56 1.59 1.93
N LYS A 36 -1.14 2.25 0.85
CA LYS A 36 -1.63 1.98 -0.51
C LYS A 36 -0.52 1.33 -1.31
N ILE A 37 -0.81 0.17 -1.86
CA ILE A 37 0.14 -0.66 -2.56
C ILE A 37 -0.42 -0.88 -3.96
N GLU A 38 0.42 -0.69 -4.95
CA GLU A 38 0.10 -0.99 -6.34
C GLU A 38 1.19 -1.90 -6.89
N VAL A 39 0.77 -3.06 -7.37
CA VAL A 39 1.68 -4.08 -7.91
C VAL A 39 1.50 -4.15 -9.41
N SER A 40 2.61 -4.05 -10.15
CA SER A 40 2.63 -4.30 -11.59
C SER A 40 3.36 -5.61 -11.88
N VAL A 41 2.73 -6.50 -12.65
CA VAL A 41 3.32 -7.78 -13.03
C VAL A 41 4.09 -7.58 -14.32
N LYS A 42 5.43 -7.55 -14.25
CA LYS A 42 6.30 -7.31 -15.41
C LYS A 42 6.67 -8.59 -16.19
N THR A 43 6.56 -9.76 -15.58
CA THR A 43 6.91 -11.04 -16.22
C THR A 43 5.87 -12.12 -15.88
N ALA A 44 5.78 -13.17 -16.72
CA ALA A 44 4.82 -14.27 -16.55
C ALA A 44 5.08 -15.16 -15.30
N ALA A 45 6.10 -14.85 -14.49
CA ALA A 45 6.27 -15.44 -13.17
C ALA A 45 5.05 -15.05 -12.33
N ARG A 46 4.21 -16.04 -12.04
CA ARG A 46 2.85 -15.84 -11.59
C ARG A 46 2.84 -15.37 -10.13
N LEU A 47 2.72 -14.06 -9.92
CA LEU A 47 2.26 -13.53 -8.64
C LEU A 47 0.81 -13.98 -8.47
N LEU A 48 0.53 -14.85 -7.49
CA LEU A 48 -0.81 -15.44 -7.33
C LEU A 48 -1.78 -14.42 -6.75
N HIS A 49 -1.29 -13.55 -5.86
CA HIS A 49 -2.08 -12.53 -5.19
C HIS A 49 -1.25 -11.25 -4.97
N ALA A 50 -1.84 -10.07 -5.14
CA ALA A 50 -1.13 -8.78 -5.02
C ALA A 50 -0.40 -8.64 -3.66
N LEU A 51 -1.03 -9.11 -2.59
CA LEU A 51 -0.46 -9.12 -1.23
C LEU A 51 0.82 -9.96 -1.07
N GLU A 52 1.09 -10.94 -1.95
CA GLU A 52 2.35 -11.71 -1.90
C GLU A 52 3.57 -10.86 -2.30
N ALA A 53 3.35 -9.73 -2.99
CA ALA A 53 4.42 -8.81 -3.37
C ALA A 53 5.09 -8.16 -2.15
N ILE A 54 4.43 -8.14 -0.98
CA ILE A 54 4.94 -7.54 0.24
C ILE A 54 5.05 -8.58 1.33
N SER A 55 6.28 -8.99 1.60
CA SER A 55 6.61 -10.00 2.60
C SER A 55 6.40 -9.50 4.03
N LYS A 56 6.70 -8.23 4.30
CA LYS A 56 6.70 -7.66 5.65
C LYS A 56 6.36 -6.17 5.66
N ILE A 57 5.52 -5.78 6.60
CA ILE A 57 5.23 -4.39 6.99
C ILE A 57 5.67 -4.25 8.45
N GLU A 58 6.49 -3.25 8.72
CA GLU A 58 7.07 -3.02 10.04
C GLU A 58 6.96 -1.55 10.45
N ILE A 59 6.53 -1.33 11.69
CA ILE A 59 6.46 -0.01 12.32
C ILE A 59 7.45 -0.04 13.48
N VAL A 60 8.43 0.84 13.41
CA VAL A 60 9.51 0.96 14.41
C VAL A 60 9.45 2.36 15.02
N ASP A 61 9.56 2.43 16.35
CA ASP A 61 9.75 3.66 17.10
C ASP A 61 11.07 3.57 17.88
N GLY A 62 12.12 4.21 17.34
CA GLY A 62 13.46 4.11 17.91
C GLY A 62 13.99 2.67 17.91
N SER A 63 14.10 2.06 19.08
CA SER A 63 14.52 0.66 19.27
C SER A 63 13.37 -0.34 19.27
N ASP A 64 12.12 0.13 19.36
CA ASP A 64 10.98 -0.72 19.65
C ASP A 64 10.19 -1.03 18.38
N VAL A 65 9.82 -2.29 18.20
CA VAL A 65 8.98 -2.73 17.09
C VAL A 65 7.53 -2.75 17.55
N LEU A 66 6.74 -1.78 17.09
CA LEU A 66 5.33 -1.63 17.44
C LEU A 66 4.44 -2.58 16.65
N LEU A 67 4.81 -2.87 15.41
CA LEU A 67 4.08 -3.78 14.52
C LEU A 67 5.06 -4.47 13.57
N SER A 68 4.89 -5.77 13.38
CA SER A 68 5.65 -6.55 12.40
C SER A 68 4.77 -7.68 11.87
N ILE A 69 4.12 -7.47 10.73
CA ILE A 69 3.19 -8.43 10.11
C ILE A 69 3.33 -8.44 8.59
N SER A 70 2.90 -9.51 7.91
CA SER A 70 2.85 -9.56 6.44
C SER A 70 1.67 -8.78 5.88
N ALA A 71 1.69 -8.47 4.58
CA ALA A 71 0.55 -7.80 3.93
C ALA A 71 -0.73 -8.65 3.97
N SER A 72 -0.61 -9.97 3.87
CA SER A 72 -1.75 -10.89 4.04
C SER A 72 -2.34 -10.83 5.46
N GLN A 73 -1.49 -10.77 6.48
CA GLN A 73 -1.93 -10.62 7.87
C GLN A 73 -2.59 -9.25 8.12
N MET A 74 -2.04 -8.19 7.53
CA MET A 74 -2.63 -6.85 7.58
C MET A 74 -4.03 -6.83 6.94
N ASN A 75 -4.20 -7.46 5.78
CA ASN A 75 -5.50 -7.55 5.12
C ASN A 75 -6.51 -8.35 5.97
N ALA A 76 -6.06 -9.45 6.59
CA ALA A 76 -6.91 -10.20 7.51
C ALA A 76 -7.32 -9.35 8.72
N LEU A 77 -6.41 -8.57 9.31
CA LEU A 77 -6.72 -7.67 10.42
C LEU A 77 -7.75 -6.61 10.01
N PHE A 78 -7.58 -6.02 8.83
CA PHE A 78 -8.54 -5.07 8.26
C PHE A 78 -9.92 -5.71 8.05
N PHE A 79 -9.96 -6.96 7.58
CA PHE A 79 -11.21 -7.71 7.42
C PHE A 79 -11.91 -7.94 8.76
N TYR A 80 -11.17 -8.28 9.82
CA TYR A 80 -11.76 -8.46 11.14
C TYR A 80 -12.29 -7.15 11.76
N ASP A 81 -11.65 -6.01 11.45
CA ASP A 81 -12.08 -4.70 11.95
C ASP A 81 -13.29 -4.15 11.20
N THR A 82 -13.30 -4.28 9.86
CA THR A 82 -14.30 -3.61 9.00
C THR A 82 -15.37 -4.54 8.44
N GLY A 83 -15.17 -5.86 8.52
CA GLY A 83 -15.98 -6.87 7.83
C GLY A 83 -15.83 -6.87 6.31
N GLN A 84 -14.87 -6.10 5.77
CA GLN A 84 -14.62 -5.95 4.35
C GLN A 84 -13.17 -6.30 4.03
N LEU A 85 -12.94 -6.95 2.90
CA LEU A 85 -11.57 -7.10 2.41
C LEU A 85 -11.04 -5.71 2.03
N ALA A 86 -9.78 -5.42 2.35
CA ALA A 86 -9.14 -4.20 1.86
C ALA A 86 -9.24 -4.25 0.33
N CYS A 87 -9.78 -3.19 -0.29
CA CYS A 87 -10.22 -3.20 -1.68
C CYS A 87 -9.13 -3.76 -2.60
N ASP A 88 -9.23 -5.03 -2.94
CA ASP A 88 -8.34 -5.65 -3.90
C ASP A 88 -8.96 -5.33 -5.25
N LYS A 89 -8.66 -4.13 -5.77
CA LYS A 89 -8.98 -3.81 -7.17
C LYS A 89 -7.99 -4.57 -8.07
N SER A 90 -7.98 -5.90 -7.97
CA SER A 90 -7.37 -6.78 -8.94
C SER A 90 -8.30 -7.02 -10.12
N GLU A 91 -9.37 -6.23 -10.25
CA GLU A 91 -10.15 -6.16 -11.49
C GLU A 91 -9.21 -5.63 -12.57
N ALA A 92 -8.95 -6.47 -13.56
CA ALA A 92 -8.19 -6.14 -14.75
C ALA A 92 -8.58 -4.75 -15.24
N ILE A 93 -7.65 -3.79 -15.18
CA ILE A 93 -7.78 -2.55 -15.93
C ILE A 93 -7.79 -3.00 -17.39
N PRO A 94 -8.90 -2.91 -18.15
CA PRO A 94 -8.79 -3.04 -19.60
C PRO A 94 -7.78 -1.97 -20.01
N SER A 95 -6.73 -2.37 -20.70
CA SER A 95 -5.64 -1.49 -21.14
C SER A 95 -6.19 -0.17 -21.66
N GLN A 96 -6.20 0.87 -20.81
CA GLN A 96 -6.41 2.25 -21.24
C GLN A 96 -5.07 2.74 -21.79
N THR A 97 -4.63 2.11 -22.87
CA THR A 97 -3.88 2.78 -23.91
C THR A 97 -4.93 3.37 -24.86
N ASP A 98 -4.76 4.66 -25.19
CA ASP A 98 -5.22 5.30 -26.44
C ASP A 98 -6.34 6.36 -26.43
N GLU A 99 -6.73 7.03 -25.32
CA GLU A 99 -7.72 8.15 -25.44
C GLU A 99 -7.39 9.48 -24.72
N LEU A 100 -6.18 9.70 -24.19
CA LEU A 100 -5.81 10.98 -23.57
C LEU A 100 -4.70 11.77 -24.28
N PHE A 101 -4.33 11.39 -25.51
CA PHE A 101 -3.41 12.17 -26.34
C PHE A 101 -4.05 12.90 -27.53
N ASP A 102 -5.34 12.72 -27.81
CA ASP A 102 -6.04 13.39 -28.92
C ASP A 102 -6.91 14.59 -28.51
N ALA A 103 -6.79 15.08 -27.27
CA ALA A 103 -7.52 16.27 -26.82
C ALA A 103 -6.67 17.55 -26.74
N LEU A 104 -5.48 17.56 -27.35
CA LEU A 104 -4.59 18.73 -27.41
C LEU A 104 -3.92 18.88 -28.79
N LEU A 105 -4.75 18.91 -29.83
CA LEU A 105 -4.41 19.47 -31.14
C LEU A 105 -5.58 20.31 -31.66
#